data_AF-A0A970Q5E6-F1
#
_entry.id   AF-A0A970Q5E6-F1
#
_cell.length_a   1.000
_cell.length_b   1.000
_cell.length_c   1.000
_cell.angle_alpha   90.00
_cell.angle_beta   90.00
_cell.angle_gamma   90.00
#
_symmetry.space_group_name_H-M   'P 1'
#
loop_
_entity.id
_entity.type
_entity.pdbx_description
1 polymer ?
#
loop_
_entity_poly.entity_id
_entity_poly.type
_entity_poly.pdbx_seq_one_letter_code
_entity_poly.pdbx_strand_id
1 'polypeptide(L)'
;LANWSNECDSGIQEVLGYNASTNTFDELDSTELILYVGGESYKTHPVMGMKLLSATKAGVKLITVSPNRVKAGKWADLEIYGEDHLALIKGMLKRALSSGKVDEGKVMAKTTGYFDLKAALDGVVASELAVKAADMYCGAKKAIIIIDETSVSGEMAKALANLAVITGKIGSPRSGIILLKALNNSQGTKDMGIRKSVGGLDWKGTKAVVTFGESVPEKALENLELLIACDMFITDTVEKADVVFPAASFAESSGTYTNTERRIQRIRAPFVPKSGMSNLEIIAGLASGLGAKFSSNDKDIWKDIRTNLREYSGISKGDMENGTAFWSPDKVRILYTDGFGFEDKKARLHVPGESTTFRKIIVQDTIEKYFNDKKAGIGLK
;
A
#
# COMPACT_ATOMS: atom_id res chain seq x y z
N LEU A 1 -4.55 -5.08 17.38
CA LEU A 1 -4.84 -5.67 16.06
C LEU A 1 -3.64 -5.45 15.16
N ALA A 2 -3.16 -6.50 14.51
CA ALA A 2 -2.04 -6.45 13.59
C ALA A 2 -2.35 -7.25 12.33
N ASN A 3 -1.60 -6.97 11.26
CA ASN A 3 -1.71 -7.66 9.97
C ASN A 3 -0.31 -7.72 9.33
N TRP A 4 0.05 -8.85 8.72
CA TRP A 4 1.38 -9.01 8.11
C TRP A 4 1.65 -8.00 6.98
N SER A 5 0.62 -7.58 6.25
CA SER A 5 0.78 -6.57 5.18
C SER A 5 1.25 -5.20 5.70
N ASN A 6 1.14 -4.94 7.00
CA ASN A 6 1.67 -3.71 7.61
C ASN A 6 3.20 -3.72 7.77
N GLU A 7 3.88 -4.87 7.67
CA GLU A 7 5.36 -4.91 7.61
C GLU A 7 5.93 -4.14 6.40
N CYS A 8 5.12 -4.04 5.36
CA CYS A 8 5.49 -3.38 4.12
C CYS A 8 5.22 -1.86 4.16
N ASP A 9 4.78 -1.28 5.28
CA ASP A 9 4.35 0.13 5.30
C ASP A 9 5.37 1.07 4.63
N SER A 10 4.85 1.90 3.71
CA SER A 10 5.60 2.90 2.96
C SER A 10 5.94 4.14 3.78
N GLY A 11 5.23 4.42 4.87
CA GLY A 11 5.46 5.61 5.69
C GLY A 11 5.08 6.94 5.02
N ILE A 12 4.47 6.93 3.82
CA ILE A 12 4.18 8.19 3.09
C ILE A 12 3.22 9.11 3.85
N GLN A 13 2.45 8.56 4.79
CA GLN A 13 1.58 9.33 5.67
C GLN A 13 2.36 10.35 6.51
N GLU A 14 3.63 10.08 6.82
CA GLU A 14 4.51 11.01 7.52
C GLU A 14 4.79 12.25 6.66
N VAL A 15 4.74 12.12 5.34
CA VAL A 15 4.98 13.22 4.38
C VAL A 15 3.69 13.90 3.94
N LEU A 16 2.62 13.13 3.71
CA LEU A 16 1.39 13.60 3.05
C LEU A 16 0.15 13.62 3.95
N GLY A 17 0.20 12.96 5.10
CA GLY A 17 -0.89 12.87 6.08
C GLY A 17 -1.79 11.63 5.91
N TYR A 18 -1.78 10.94 4.76
CA TYR A 18 -2.54 9.70 4.56
C TYR A 18 -1.68 8.60 3.94
N ASN A 19 -1.90 7.36 4.37
CA ASN A 19 -1.28 6.17 3.77
C ASN A 19 -2.19 5.57 2.70
N ALA A 20 -2.36 6.31 1.59
CA ALA A 20 -3.23 5.90 0.51
C ALA A 20 -2.79 6.48 -0.85
N SER A 21 -3.22 5.85 -1.95
CA SER A 21 -3.01 6.39 -3.30
C SER A 21 -3.71 7.74 -3.46
N THR A 22 -3.04 8.73 -4.04
CA THR A 22 -3.61 10.08 -4.23
C THR A 22 -4.50 10.17 -5.45
N ASN A 23 -4.26 9.32 -6.45
CA ASN A 23 -4.94 9.28 -7.74
C ASN A 23 -5.42 7.86 -8.05
N THR A 24 -6.12 7.72 -9.17
CA THR A 24 -6.77 6.48 -9.60
C THR A 24 -6.15 5.90 -10.86
N PHE A 25 -6.38 4.60 -11.09
CA PHE A 25 -5.85 3.87 -12.23
C PHE A 25 -6.38 4.37 -13.58
N ASP A 26 -7.54 5.02 -13.60
CA ASP A 26 -8.17 5.50 -14.83
C ASP A 26 -7.44 6.73 -15.42
N GLU A 27 -6.51 7.31 -14.67
CA GLU A 27 -5.72 8.48 -15.11
C GLU A 27 -4.40 8.10 -15.78
N LEU A 28 -4.00 6.82 -15.70
CA LEU A 28 -2.68 6.35 -16.12
C LEU A 28 -2.44 6.52 -17.62
N ASP A 29 -3.44 6.22 -18.45
CA ASP A 29 -3.31 6.31 -19.92
C ASP A 29 -3.39 7.76 -20.43
N SER A 30 -3.57 8.73 -19.54
CA SER A 30 -3.73 10.15 -19.88
C SER A 30 -2.70 11.07 -19.23
N THR A 31 -1.81 10.56 -18.37
CA THR A 31 -0.68 11.33 -17.83
C THR A 31 0.44 11.48 -18.87
N GLU A 32 1.43 12.33 -18.64
CA GLU A 32 2.55 12.47 -19.60
C GLU A 32 3.71 11.52 -19.25
N LEU A 33 3.85 11.17 -17.97
CA LEU A 33 4.92 10.30 -17.49
C LEU A 33 4.50 9.45 -16.29
N ILE A 34 4.91 8.19 -16.29
CA ILE A 34 4.82 7.29 -15.14
C ILE A 34 6.23 6.96 -14.65
N LEU A 35 6.47 7.17 -13.35
CA LEU A 35 7.65 6.67 -12.65
C LEU A 35 7.23 5.46 -11.82
N TYR A 36 7.47 4.26 -12.35
CA TYR A 36 7.23 3.00 -11.63
C TYR A 36 8.45 2.62 -10.80
N VAL A 37 8.27 2.43 -9.49
CA VAL A 37 9.33 2.04 -8.56
C VAL A 37 8.89 0.79 -7.80
N GLY A 38 9.63 -0.31 -7.96
CA GLY A 38 9.27 -1.57 -7.32
C GLY A 38 9.76 -2.84 -8.01
N GLY A 39 9.22 -3.97 -7.56
CA GLY A 39 9.49 -5.30 -8.10
C GLY A 39 8.84 -5.58 -9.44
N GLU A 40 8.65 -6.86 -9.77
CA GLU A 40 8.02 -7.27 -11.03
C GLU A 40 6.49 -7.16 -10.94
N SER A 41 5.93 -6.03 -11.38
CA SER A 41 4.48 -5.81 -11.42
C SER A 41 3.71 -6.93 -12.13
N TYR A 42 4.24 -7.61 -13.15
CA TYR A 42 3.52 -8.70 -13.81
C TYR A 42 3.37 -9.96 -12.94
N LYS A 43 4.17 -10.07 -11.87
CA LYS A 43 4.08 -11.15 -10.89
C LYS A 43 3.26 -10.72 -9.68
N THR A 44 3.57 -9.55 -9.11
CA THR A 44 2.96 -9.09 -7.85
C THR A 44 1.62 -8.40 -8.06
N HIS A 45 1.46 -7.64 -9.15
CA HIS A 45 0.27 -6.84 -9.45
C HIS A 45 -0.10 -6.91 -10.95
N PRO A 46 -0.52 -8.07 -11.51
CA PRO A 46 -0.61 -8.27 -12.96
C PRO A 46 -1.48 -7.24 -13.69
N VAL A 47 -2.57 -6.78 -13.06
CA VAL A 47 -3.43 -5.71 -13.59
C VAL A 47 -2.65 -4.40 -13.74
N MET A 48 -1.79 -4.06 -12.77
CA MET A 48 -0.91 -2.89 -12.89
C MET A 48 0.10 -3.08 -14.02
N GLY A 49 0.70 -4.27 -14.16
CA GLY A 49 1.57 -4.58 -15.29
C GLY A 49 0.89 -4.31 -16.63
N MET A 50 -0.36 -4.76 -16.79
CA MET A 50 -1.16 -4.53 -17.99
C MET A 50 -1.51 -3.05 -18.19
N LYS A 51 -1.79 -2.30 -17.11
CA LYS A 51 -2.04 -0.86 -17.17
C LYS A 51 -0.79 -0.06 -17.58
N LEU A 52 0.39 -0.44 -17.09
CA LEU A 52 1.65 0.15 -17.56
C LEU A 52 1.85 -0.05 -19.07
N LEU A 53 1.54 -1.25 -19.59
CA LEU A 53 1.58 -1.51 -21.03
C LEU A 53 0.51 -0.72 -21.82
N SER A 54 -0.69 -0.55 -21.26
CA SER A 54 -1.74 0.30 -21.85
C SER A 54 -1.25 1.74 -21.98
N ALA A 55 -0.69 2.28 -20.90
CA ALA A 55 -0.18 3.65 -20.85
C ALA A 55 0.95 3.88 -21.87
N THR A 56 1.92 2.97 -21.99
CA THR A 56 3.00 3.11 -22.98
C THR A 56 2.46 3.07 -24.42
N LYS A 57 1.45 2.23 -24.69
CA LYS A 57 0.75 2.21 -26.00
C LYS A 57 -0.04 3.50 -26.27
N ALA A 58 -0.52 4.17 -25.23
CA ALA A 58 -1.17 5.48 -25.32
C ALA A 58 -0.16 6.65 -25.46
N GLY A 59 1.14 6.37 -25.50
CA GLY A 59 2.19 7.39 -25.66
C GLY A 59 2.69 8.00 -24.35
N VAL A 60 2.30 7.45 -23.20
CA VAL A 60 2.79 7.87 -21.89
C VAL A 60 4.23 7.42 -21.72
N LYS A 61 5.11 8.34 -21.30
CA LYS A 61 6.51 8.00 -21.02
C LYS A 61 6.61 7.15 -19.77
N LEU A 62 7.49 6.15 -19.76
CA LEU A 62 7.68 5.26 -18.63
C LEU A 62 9.14 5.24 -18.17
N ILE A 63 9.33 5.51 -16.88
CA ILE A 63 10.58 5.24 -16.16
C ILE A 63 10.32 4.08 -15.21
N THR A 64 11.18 3.05 -15.23
CA THR A 64 11.13 1.96 -14.25
C THR A 64 12.37 1.95 -13.38
N VAL A 65 12.20 1.90 -12.06
CA VAL A 65 13.29 1.76 -11.07
C VAL A 65 13.02 0.49 -10.25
N SER A 66 13.91 -0.48 -10.31
CA SER A 66 13.64 -1.83 -9.80
C SER A 66 14.91 -2.53 -9.28
N PRO A 67 14.81 -3.55 -8.40
CA PRO A 67 16.00 -4.28 -7.96
C PRO A 67 16.65 -5.09 -9.09
N ASN A 68 15.82 -5.61 -9.99
CA ASN A 68 16.20 -6.45 -11.12
C ASN A 68 15.47 -5.96 -12.37
N ARG A 69 15.92 -6.35 -13.57
CA ARG A 69 15.15 -6.12 -14.79
C ARG A 69 13.72 -6.65 -14.65
N VAL A 70 12.77 -5.83 -15.07
CA VAL A 70 11.33 -6.15 -15.01
C VAL A 70 10.73 -6.13 -16.40
N LYS A 71 9.63 -6.86 -16.61
CA LYS A 71 8.95 -6.95 -17.89
C LYS A 71 8.50 -5.58 -18.40
N ALA A 72 8.04 -4.71 -17.49
CA ALA A 72 7.68 -3.33 -17.81
C ALA A 72 8.86 -2.51 -18.37
N GLY A 73 10.09 -2.84 -17.99
CA GLY A 73 11.31 -2.17 -18.44
C GLY A 73 11.56 -2.31 -19.94
N LYS A 74 11.03 -3.37 -20.58
CA LYS A 74 11.12 -3.57 -22.03
C LYS A 74 10.42 -2.47 -22.85
N TRP A 75 9.49 -1.75 -22.24
CA TRP A 75 8.72 -0.68 -22.86
C TRP A 75 8.99 0.68 -22.22
N ALA A 76 9.95 0.75 -21.29
CA ALA A 76 10.31 1.97 -20.62
C ALA A 76 11.22 2.83 -21.50
N ASP A 77 10.99 4.14 -21.51
CA ASP A 77 11.92 5.13 -22.06
C ASP A 77 13.24 5.16 -21.27
N LEU A 78 13.18 4.80 -19.99
CA LEU A 78 14.33 4.67 -19.11
C LEU A 78 14.13 3.52 -18.11
N GLU A 79 14.88 2.43 -18.31
CA GLU A 79 14.96 1.31 -17.37
C GLU A 79 16.18 1.49 -16.45
N ILE A 80 15.95 1.51 -15.14
CA ILE A 80 16.98 1.59 -14.10
C ILE A 80 16.81 0.36 -13.18
N TYR A 81 17.89 -0.39 -12.99
CA TYR A 81 17.91 -1.59 -12.13
C TYR A 81 19.21 -1.73 -11.34
N GLY A 82 19.20 -2.44 -10.22
CA GLY A 82 20.35 -2.64 -9.31
C GLY A 82 19.98 -2.57 -7.82
N GLU A 83 20.95 -2.73 -6.93
CA GLU A 83 20.69 -2.93 -5.48
C GLU A 83 20.56 -1.63 -4.65
N ASP A 84 21.10 -0.49 -5.10
CA ASP A 84 21.03 0.79 -4.37
C ASP A 84 20.53 1.96 -5.24
N HIS A 85 19.27 2.37 -5.01
CA HIS A 85 18.65 3.53 -5.66
C HIS A 85 18.18 4.59 -4.67
N LEU A 86 18.53 4.50 -3.38
CA LEU A 86 18.27 5.61 -2.46
C LEU A 86 19.16 6.79 -2.85
N ALA A 87 20.41 6.52 -3.26
CA ALA A 87 21.30 7.50 -3.89
C ALA A 87 20.72 8.07 -5.20
N LEU A 88 20.06 7.23 -6.01
CA LEU A 88 19.37 7.68 -7.24
C LEU A 88 18.28 8.71 -6.91
N ILE A 89 17.38 8.41 -5.96
CA ILE A 89 16.29 9.32 -5.59
C ILE A 89 16.82 10.58 -4.90
N LYS A 90 17.84 10.49 -4.03
CA LYS A 90 18.53 11.67 -3.48
C LYS A 90 19.11 12.54 -4.60
N GLY A 91 19.75 11.93 -5.60
CA GLY A 91 20.22 12.62 -6.80
C GLY A 91 19.10 13.27 -7.61
N MET A 92 17.95 12.59 -7.73
CA MET A 92 16.78 13.14 -8.42
C MET A 92 16.19 14.36 -7.68
N LEU A 93 16.10 14.29 -6.35
CA LEU A 93 15.67 15.42 -5.52
C LEU A 93 16.63 16.60 -5.65
N LYS A 94 17.95 16.35 -5.55
CA LYS A 94 18.98 17.39 -5.75
C LYS A 94 18.88 18.03 -7.12
N ARG A 95 18.71 17.23 -8.17
CA ARG A 95 18.53 17.71 -9.54
C ARG A 95 17.23 18.49 -9.70
N ALA A 96 16.13 18.04 -9.12
CA ALA A 96 14.85 18.77 -9.18
C ALA A 96 14.98 20.17 -8.57
N LEU A 97 15.59 20.28 -7.39
CA LEU A 97 15.82 21.56 -6.71
C LEU A 97 16.76 22.49 -7.49
N SER A 98 17.78 21.96 -8.18
CA SER A 98 18.71 22.76 -8.98
C SER A 98 18.27 23.01 -10.43
N SER A 99 17.17 22.40 -10.89
CA SER A 99 16.72 22.47 -12.29
C SER A 99 16.13 23.83 -12.71
N GLY A 100 15.83 24.72 -11.75
CA GLY A 100 15.07 25.95 -11.98
C GLY A 100 13.58 25.73 -12.29
N LYS A 101 13.10 24.48 -12.31
CA LYS A 101 11.68 24.14 -12.54
C LYS A 101 10.85 24.05 -11.25
N VAL A 102 11.51 24.07 -10.10
CA VAL A 102 10.87 24.08 -8.79
C VAL A 102 10.70 25.52 -8.32
N ASP A 103 9.45 25.89 -8.00
CA ASP A 103 9.12 27.18 -7.42
C ASP A 103 9.33 27.09 -5.89
N GLU A 104 10.52 27.48 -5.42
CA GLU A 104 10.90 27.37 -4.00
C GLU A 104 9.91 28.09 -3.08
N GLY A 105 9.39 29.25 -3.50
CA GLY A 105 8.39 30.01 -2.75
C GLY A 105 7.10 29.24 -2.53
N LYS A 106 6.57 28.60 -3.58
CA LYS A 106 5.38 27.73 -3.47
C LYS A 106 5.64 26.49 -2.64
N VAL A 107 6.83 25.89 -2.74
CA VAL A 107 7.19 24.73 -1.92
C VAL A 107 7.21 25.12 -0.45
N MET A 108 7.91 26.20 -0.08
CA MET A 108 7.95 26.67 1.32
C MET A 108 6.56 27.06 1.86
N ALA A 109 5.69 27.63 1.03
CA ALA A 109 4.32 27.97 1.45
C ALA A 109 3.47 26.72 1.79
N LYS A 110 3.70 25.61 1.10
CA LYS A 110 2.90 24.37 1.19
C LYS A 110 3.57 23.24 1.97
N THR A 111 4.76 23.46 2.53
CA THR A 111 5.54 22.42 3.21
C THR A 111 6.21 22.91 4.49
N THR A 112 6.59 21.96 5.34
CA THR A 112 7.61 22.14 6.38
C THR A 112 8.83 21.29 6.03
N GLY A 113 10.01 21.58 6.61
CA GLY A 113 11.23 20.80 6.40
C GLY A 113 11.99 21.07 5.09
N TYR A 114 11.61 22.12 4.34
CA TYR A 114 12.25 22.46 3.06
C TYR A 114 13.75 22.75 3.20
N PHE A 115 14.13 23.59 4.17
CA PHE A 115 15.53 23.95 4.40
C PHE A 115 16.36 22.74 4.84
N ASP A 116 15.81 21.89 5.71
CA ASP A 116 16.47 20.67 6.17
C ASP A 116 16.71 19.70 5.01
N LEU A 117 15.70 19.50 4.15
CA LEU A 117 15.84 18.70 2.94
C LEU A 117 16.91 19.29 2.00
N LYS A 118 16.89 20.61 1.76
CA LYS A 118 17.85 21.28 0.88
C LYS A 118 19.28 21.13 1.41
N ALA A 119 19.48 21.30 2.73
CA ALA A 119 20.78 21.14 3.38
C ALA A 119 21.27 19.68 3.32
N ALA A 120 20.40 18.70 3.58
CA ALA A 120 20.74 17.28 3.49
C ALA A 120 21.14 16.83 2.08
N LEU A 121 20.70 17.56 1.05
CA LEU A 121 21.03 17.30 -0.35
C LEU A 121 22.25 18.10 -0.84
N ASP A 122 22.87 18.95 -0.01
CA ASP A 122 23.89 19.89 -0.50
C ASP A 122 25.11 19.19 -1.11
N GLY A 123 25.61 18.14 -0.44
CA GLY A 123 26.73 17.31 -0.89
C GLY A 123 26.37 16.12 -1.79
N VAL A 124 25.10 15.95 -2.17
CA VAL A 124 24.69 14.82 -3.02
C VAL A 124 25.13 15.05 -4.45
N VAL A 125 25.94 14.14 -4.99
CA VAL A 125 26.30 14.11 -6.41
C VAL A 125 25.30 13.24 -7.15
N ALA A 126 24.48 13.86 -8.01
CA ALA A 126 23.51 13.14 -8.82
C ALA A 126 24.22 12.36 -9.94
N SER A 127 24.00 11.04 -9.99
CA SER A 127 24.46 10.21 -11.10
C SER A 127 23.80 10.62 -12.42
N GLU A 128 24.39 10.24 -13.55
CA GLU A 128 23.81 10.51 -14.88
C GLU A 128 22.38 9.97 -15.01
N LEU A 129 22.12 8.77 -14.47
CA LEU A 129 20.79 8.18 -14.43
C LEU A 129 19.82 8.99 -13.56
N ALA A 130 20.27 9.48 -12.40
CA ALA A 130 19.45 10.34 -11.54
C ALA A 130 19.10 11.66 -12.23
N VAL A 131 20.08 12.27 -12.91
CA VAL A 131 19.87 13.51 -13.68
C VAL A 131 18.87 13.28 -14.80
N LYS A 132 19.05 12.22 -15.60
CA LYS A 132 18.15 11.88 -16.72
C LYS A 132 16.72 11.61 -16.24
N ALA A 133 16.55 10.80 -15.19
CA ALA A 133 15.25 10.49 -14.62
C ALA A 133 14.56 11.75 -14.04
N ALA A 134 15.30 12.59 -13.32
CA ALA A 134 14.79 13.83 -12.77
C ALA A 134 14.40 14.83 -13.86
N ASP A 135 15.18 14.96 -14.93
CA ASP A 135 14.89 15.88 -16.03
C ASP A 135 13.64 15.46 -16.81
N MET A 136 13.46 14.15 -17.03
CA MET A 136 12.22 13.59 -17.59
C MET A 136 11.03 13.87 -16.68
N TYR A 137 11.12 13.54 -15.39
CA TYR A 137 10.04 13.73 -14.42
C TYR A 137 9.69 15.21 -14.21
N CYS A 138 10.68 16.08 -14.05
CA CYS A 138 10.48 17.53 -13.90
C CYS A 138 10.01 18.19 -15.20
N GLY A 139 10.40 17.65 -16.37
CA GLY A 139 9.96 18.13 -17.68
C GLY A 139 8.50 17.81 -18.01
N ALA A 140 7.95 16.71 -17.49
CA ALA A 140 6.54 16.39 -17.63
C ALA A 140 5.67 17.38 -16.83
N LYS A 141 4.60 17.89 -17.43
CA LYS A 141 3.58 18.72 -16.75
C LYS A 141 2.74 17.87 -15.80
N LYS A 142 2.44 16.63 -16.21
CA LYS A 142 1.65 15.65 -15.45
C LYS A 142 2.46 14.37 -15.31
N ALA A 143 2.64 13.90 -14.09
CA ALA A 143 3.30 12.62 -13.87
C ALA A 143 2.76 11.90 -12.65
N ILE A 144 2.68 10.57 -12.74
CA ILE A 144 2.25 9.70 -11.65
C ILE A 144 3.45 8.85 -11.21
N ILE A 145 3.73 8.84 -9.90
CA ILE A 145 4.64 7.88 -9.30
C ILE A 145 3.84 6.65 -8.87
N ILE A 146 4.26 5.46 -9.26
CA ILE A 146 3.66 4.20 -8.81
C ILE A 146 4.70 3.50 -7.94
N ILE A 147 4.35 3.22 -6.69
CA ILE A 147 5.24 2.61 -5.70
C ILE A 147 4.68 1.24 -5.35
N ASP A 148 5.48 0.20 -5.55
CA ASP A 148 5.16 -1.14 -5.02
C ASP A 148 5.56 -1.23 -3.54
N GLU A 149 4.59 -1.03 -2.65
CA GLU A 149 4.80 -0.99 -1.18
C GLU A 149 5.42 -2.30 -0.66
N THR A 150 5.20 -3.42 -1.35
CA THR A 150 5.73 -4.74 -0.96
C THR A 150 7.24 -4.87 -1.14
N SER A 151 7.82 -4.06 -2.03
CA SER A 151 9.22 -4.17 -2.46
C SER A 151 10.05 -2.92 -2.20
N VAL A 152 9.41 -1.74 -2.09
CA VAL A 152 10.08 -0.46 -1.87
C VAL A 152 10.18 -0.15 -0.38
N SER A 153 11.34 0.28 0.11
CA SER A 153 11.52 0.67 1.52
C SER A 153 10.75 1.95 1.88
N GLY A 154 10.42 2.12 3.16
CA GLY A 154 9.69 3.31 3.63
C GLY A 154 10.47 4.61 3.37
N GLU A 155 11.79 4.57 3.54
CA GLU A 155 12.65 5.73 3.26
C GLU A 155 12.62 6.13 1.78
N MET A 156 12.68 5.16 0.86
CA MET A 156 12.57 5.45 -0.57
C MET A 156 11.17 5.97 -0.93
N ALA A 157 10.10 5.39 -0.36
CA ALA A 157 8.74 5.86 -0.60
C ALA A 157 8.52 7.29 -0.11
N LYS A 158 9.05 7.66 1.07
CA LYS A 158 9.04 9.04 1.58
C LYS A 158 9.84 10.00 0.68
N ALA A 159 11.00 9.57 0.18
CA ALA A 159 11.80 10.38 -0.75
C ALA A 159 11.09 10.59 -2.11
N LEU A 160 10.37 9.59 -2.61
CA LEU A 160 9.50 9.72 -3.79
C LEU A 160 8.32 10.67 -3.52
N ALA A 161 7.73 10.61 -2.32
CA ALA A 161 6.69 11.54 -1.92
C ALA A 161 7.21 12.98 -1.89
N ASN A 162 8.41 13.22 -1.35
CA ASN A 162 9.06 14.53 -1.44
C ASN A 162 9.20 14.99 -2.88
N LEU A 163 9.65 14.11 -3.79
CA LEU A 163 9.83 14.46 -5.19
C LEU A 163 8.51 14.93 -5.83
N ALA A 164 7.40 14.21 -5.58
CA ALA A 164 6.09 14.63 -6.04
C ALA A 164 5.66 15.98 -5.45
N VAL A 165 5.92 16.21 -4.16
CA VAL A 165 5.57 17.46 -3.46
C VAL A 165 6.36 18.65 -4.01
N ILE A 166 7.69 18.57 -4.06
CA ILE A 166 8.54 19.72 -4.47
C ILE A 166 8.35 20.08 -5.94
N THR A 167 7.97 19.11 -6.78
CA THR A 167 7.69 19.36 -8.20
C THR A 167 6.23 19.76 -8.47
N GLY A 168 5.40 19.89 -7.43
CA GLY A 168 3.99 20.25 -7.56
C GLY A 168 3.13 19.21 -8.27
N LYS A 169 3.56 17.94 -8.28
CA LYS A 169 2.91 16.82 -8.97
C LYS A 169 2.07 15.97 -8.02
N ILE A 170 1.27 16.64 -7.20
CA ILE A 170 0.31 16.02 -6.27
C ILE A 170 -0.87 16.99 -6.09
N GLY A 171 -2.06 16.47 -5.76
CA GLY A 171 -3.24 17.31 -5.56
C GLY A 171 -3.93 17.75 -6.85
N SER A 172 -3.66 17.09 -7.99
CA SER A 172 -4.34 17.42 -9.26
C SER A 172 -4.53 16.19 -10.16
N PRO A 173 -5.47 16.23 -11.11
CA PRO A 173 -5.66 15.12 -12.04
C PRO A 173 -4.36 14.80 -12.79
N ARG A 174 -4.10 13.50 -12.94
CA ARG A 174 -2.93 12.92 -13.64
C ARG A 174 -1.57 13.23 -12.99
N SER A 175 -1.58 13.77 -11.77
CA SER A 175 -0.38 14.07 -10.99
C SER A 175 -0.52 13.58 -9.56
N GLY A 176 0.24 12.57 -9.20
CA GLY A 176 0.23 12.05 -7.83
C GLY A 176 0.95 10.74 -7.66
N ILE A 177 0.55 9.98 -6.63
CA ILE A 177 1.17 8.74 -6.20
C ILE A 177 0.13 7.63 -6.16
N ILE A 178 0.47 6.46 -6.67
CA ILE A 178 -0.29 5.23 -6.54
C ILE A 178 0.55 4.26 -5.72
N LEU A 179 0.00 3.79 -4.59
CA LEU A 179 0.62 2.82 -3.69
C LEU A 179 0.04 1.43 -3.93
N LEU A 180 0.79 0.56 -4.62
CA LEU A 180 0.39 -0.84 -4.76
C LEU A 180 0.50 -1.53 -3.41
N LYS A 181 -0.62 -2.04 -2.91
CA LYS A 181 -0.80 -2.61 -1.57
C LYS A 181 -0.60 -4.12 -1.65
N ALA A 182 -0.07 -4.71 -0.58
CA ALA A 182 0.34 -6.11 -0.57
C ALA A 182 -0.79 -7.10 -0.87
N LEU A 183 -1.96 -6.91 -0.26
CA LEU A 183 -3.11 -7.81 -0.40
C LEU A 183 -4.35 -7.04 -0.84
N ASN A 184 -5.36 -7.81 -1.28
CA ASN A 184 -6.62 -7.33 -1.84
C ASN A 184 -7.38 -6.29 -0.99
N ASN A 185 -7.23 -6.32 0.34
CA ASN A 185 -7.91 -5.43 1.27
C ASN A 185 -6.97 -4.80 2.31
N SER A 186 -5.65 -4.76 2.05
CA SER A 186 -4.68 -4.13 2.99
C SER A 186 -4.98 -2.66 3.25
N GLN A 187 -5.56 -1.93 2.28
CA GLN A 187 -6.04 -0.57 2.52
C GLN A 187 -7.22 -0.59 3.49
N GLY A 188 -8.24 -1.42 3.22
CA GLY A 188 -9.43 -1.50 4.05
C GLY A 188 -9.14 -1.89 5.49
N THR A 189 -8.23 -2.85 5.74
CA THR A 189 -7.84 -3.23 7.10
C THR A 189 -7.19 -2.08 7.85
N LYS A 190 -6.30 -1.32 7.22
CA LYS A 190 -5.70 -0.09 7.80
C LYS A 190 -6.76 0.96 8.10
N ASP A 191 -7.71 1.15 7.19
CA ASP A 191 -8.79 2.12 7.37
C ASP A 191 -9.69 1.76 8.56
N MET A 192 -9.93 0.46 8.80
CA MET A 192 -10.65 -0.06 9.97
C MET A 192 -9.80 -0.07 11.26
N GLY A 193 -8.58 0.48 11.25
CA GLY A 193 -7.74 0.63 12.43
C GLY A 193 -6.73 -0.51 12.68
N ILE A 194 -6.62 -1.49 11.78
CA ILE A 194 -5.61 -2.56 11.88
C ILE A 194 -4.27 -2.06 11.33
N ARG A 195 -3.53 -1.33 12.16
CA ARG A 195 -2.33 -0.58 11.71
C ARG A 195 -0.99 -1.14 12.16
N LYS A 196 -0.96 -2.02 13.16
CA LYS A 196 0.30 -2.64 13.62
C LYS A 196 0.70 -3.78 12.68
N SER A 197 1.99 -4.01 12.54
CA SER A 197 2.52 -5.21 11.90
C SER A 197 2.68 -6.34 12.90
N VAL A 198 2.64 -7.60 12.44
CA VAL A 198 2.71 -8.78 13.31
C VAL A 198 4.09 -8.93 13.96
N GLY A 199 5.16 -8.65 13.20
CA GLY A 199 6.53 -8.60 13.70
C GLY A 199 6.79 -7.40 14.62
N GLY A 200 5.99 -6.34 14.52
CA GLY A 200 6.03 -5.17 15.41
C GLY A 200 5.25 -5.33 16.72
N LEU A 201 4.64 -6.50 16.98
CA LEU A 201 3.99 -6.78 18.26
C LEU A 201 5.01 -7.10 19.35
N ASP A 202 4.73 -6.63 20.56
CA ASP A 202 5.44 -7.11 21.75
C ASP A 202 4.89 -8.47 22.16
N TRP A 203 5.56 -9.52 21.73
CA TRP A 203 5.23 -10.88 22.10
C TRP A 203 5.59 -11.20 23.55
N LYS A 204 6.45 -10.39 24.18
CA LYS A 204 6.83 -10.61 25.58
C LYS A 204 5.64 -10.28 26.49
N GLY A 205 5.16 -11.29 27.21
CA GLY A 205 4.00 -11.15 28.09
C GLY A 205 2.65 -11.30 27.37
N THR A 206 2.63 -11.55 26.07
CA THR A 206 1.40 -11.96 25.38
C THR A 206 1.06 -13.39 25.82
N LYS A 207 -0.14 -13.57 26.40
CA LYS A 207 -0.62 -14.86 26.92
C LYS A 207 -1.68 -15.52 26.05
N ALA A 208 -2.46 -14.72 25.33
CA ALA A 208 -3.52 -15.23 24.48
C ALA A 208 -3.52 -14.51 23.13
N VAL A 209 -3.80 -15.25 22.07
CA VAL A 209 -3.88 -14.73 20.70
C VAL A 209 -5.13 -15.28 20.01
N VAL A 210 -5.81 -14.42 19.27
CA VAL A 210 -6.84 -14.80 18.31
C VAL A 210 -6.38 -14.37 16.92
N THR A 211 -6.25 -15.31 15.98
CA THR A 211 -5.88 -15.02 14.59
C THR A 211 -7.04 -15.19 13.63
N PHE A 212 -7.02 -14.42 12.54
CA PHE A 212 -7.98 -14.50 11.44
C PHE A 212 -7.23 -14.51 10.11
N GLY A 213 -6.96 -15.70 9.57
CA GLY A 213 -6.20 -15.88 8.33
C GLY A 213 -4.78 -15.31 8.39
N GLU A 214 -4.15 -15.35 9.56
CA GLU A 214 -2.82 -14.79 9.82
C GLU A 214 -1.96 -15.82 10.57
N SER A 215 -0.67 -15.89 10.23
CA SER A 215 0.28 -16.77 10.92
C SER A 215 0.94 -16.07 12.11
N VAL A 216 1.10 -16.79 13.22
CA VAL A 216 1.83 -16.33 14.40
C VAL A 216 3.32 -16.72 14.26
N PRO A 217 4.28 -15.85 14.59
CA PRO A 217 5.70 -16.21 14.61
C PRO A 217 5.98 -17.39 15.55
N GLU A 218 6.82 -18.33 15.11
CA GLU A 218 7.09 -19.57 15.86
C GLU A 218 7.51 -19.33 17.32
N LYS A 219 8.41 -18.37 17.57
CA LYS A 219 8.87 -18.03 18.91
C LYS A 219 7.75 -17.52 19.83
N ALA A 220 6.70 -16.95 19.26
CA ALA A 220 5.55 -16.49 20.02
C ALA A 220 4.64 -17.67 20.41
N LEU A 221 4.52 -18.68 19.55
CA LEU A 221 3.65 -19.85 19.78
C LEU A 221 4.04 -20.64 21.03
N GLU A 222 5.33 -20.70 21.36
CA GLU A 222 5.84 -21.47 22.51
C GLU A 222 5.37 -20.97 23.89
N ASN A 223 4.95 -19.71 23.99
CA ASN A 223 4.69 -19.04 25.27
C ASN A 223 3.21 -18.66 25.47
N LEU A 224 2.33 -19.01 24.54
CA LEU A 224 0.90 -18.73 24.65
C LEU A 224 0.23 -19.72 25.60
N GLU A 225 -0.64 -19.21 26.45
CA GLU A 225 -1.57 -20.00 27.27
C GLU A 225 -2.87 -20.30 26.53
N LEU A 226 -3.18 -19.53 25.48
CA LEU A 226 -4.33 -19.74 24.62
C LEU A 226 -4.08 -19.23 23.20
N LEU A 227 -4.27 -20.09 22.21
CA LEU A 227 -4.29 -19.75 20.79
C LEU A 227 -5.61 -20.16 20.16
N ILE A 228 -6.36 -19.18 19.69
CA ILE A 228 -7.56 -19.38 18.87
C ILE A 228 -7.21 -19.03 17.42
N ALA A 229 -7.27 -20.00 16.51
CA ALA A 229 -7.01 -19.80 15.09
C ALA A 229 -8.29 -19.85 14.27
N CYS A 230 -8.59 -18.77 13.53
CA CYS A 230 -9.66 -18.74 12.54
C CYS A 230 -9.04 -18.80 11.14
N ASP A 231 -9.10 -19.96 10.48
CA ASP A 231 -8.42 -20.20 9.20
C ASP A 231 -9.24 -21.15 8.30
N MET A 232 -8.96 -21.12 7.00
CA MET A 232 -9.52 -22.03 6.00
C MET A 232 -8.69 -23.30 5.82
N PHE A 233 -7.39 -23.23 6.14
CA PHE A 233 -6.44 -24.32 5.93
C PHE A 233 -5.74 -24.72 7.23
N ILE A 234 -5.24 -25.95 7.27
CA ILE A 234 -4.36 -26.42 8.34
C ILE A 234 -2.97 -25.82 8.07
N THR A 235 -2.65 -24.74 8.78
CA THR A 235 -1.35 -24.06 8.77
C THR A 235 -0.56 -24.39 10.03
N ASP A 236 0.74 -24.10 10.08
CA ASP A 236 1.57 -24.28 11.28
C ASP A 236 0.98 -23.60 12.53
N THR A 237 0.28 -22.47 12.34
CA THR A 237 -0.43 -21.78 13.42
C THR A 237 -1.66 -22.55 13.88
N VAL A 238 -2.42 -23.13 12.95
CA VAL A 238 -3.61 -23.95 13.23
C VAL A 238 -3.23 -25.27 13.90
N GLU A 239 -2.15 -25.92 13.47
CA GLU A 239 -1.67 -27.16 14.09
C GLU A 239 -1.26 -26.99 15.55
N LYS A 240 -0.83 -25.77 15.92
CA LYS A 240 -0.42 -25.39 17.27
C LYS A 240 -1.54 -24.71 18.08
N ALA A 241 -2.75 -24.55 17.52
CA ALA A 241 -3.85 -23.84 18.17
C ALA A 241 -4.62 -24.72 19.16
N ASP A 242 -5.05 -24.14 20.28
CA ASP A 242 -5.92 -24.80 21.25
C ASP A 242 -7.37 -24.89 20.77
N VAL A 243 -7.80 -23.87 20.01
CA VAL A 243 -9.14 -23.80 19.43
C VAL A 243 -9.04 -23.37 17.98
N VAL A 244 -9.75 -24.09 17.10
CA VAL A 244 -9.79 -23.79 15.66
C VAL A 244 -11.22 -23.50 15.25
N PHE A 245 -11.45 -22.35 14.63
CA PHE A 245 -12.71 -22.01 13.96
C PHE A 245 -12.51 -22.04 12.43
N PRO A 246 -13.24 -22.89 11.69
CA PRO A 246 -13.14 -22.92 10.24
C PRO A 246 -13.68 -21.61 9.63
N ALA A 247 -12.78 -20.82 9.03
CA ALA A 247 -13.12 -19.55 8.42
C ALA A 247 -13.87 -19.75 7.08
N ALA A 248 -14.82 -18.87 6.81
CA ALA A 248 -15.49 -18.79 5.51
C ALA A 248 -14.56 -18.15 4.47
N SER A 249 -14.50 -18.72 3.27
CA SER A 249 -13.70 -18.21 2.17
C SER A 249 -14.29 -16.95 1.53
N PHE A 250 -13.54 -16.32 0.62
CA PHE A 250 -14.04 -15.17 -0.16
C PHE A 250 -15.27 -15.52 -1.00
N ALA A 251 -15.43 -16.79 -1.41
CA ALA A 251 -16.57 -17.28 -2.18
C ALA A 251 -17.81 -17.56 -1.29
N GLU A 252 -17.62 -17.58 0.02
CA GLU A 252 -18.68 -17.77 1.02
C GLU A 252 -18.96 -16.49 1.83
N SER A 253 -18.15 -15.44 1.61
CA SER A 253 -18.22 -14.18 2.34
C SER A 253 -18.76 -13.04 1.47
N SER A 254 -19.70 -12.27 2.03
CA SER A 254 -20.18 -11.02 1.45
C SER A 254 -19.65 -9.85 2.27
N GLY A 255 -19.39 -8.72 1.62
CA GLY A 255 -18.82 -7.55 2.30
C GLY A 255 -18.21 -6.58 1.29
N THR A 256 -17.13 -5.92 1.66
CA THR A 256 -16.41 -5.00 0.78
C THR A 256 -14.90 -5.19 0.85
N TYR A 257 -14.22 -4.87 -0.25
CA TYR A 257 -12.77 -4.68 -0.27
C TYR A 257 -12.44 -3.26 -0.72
N THR A 258 -11.46 -2.64 -0.06
CA THR A 258 -10.86 -1.37 -0.46
C THR A 258 -9.51 -1.68 -1.09
N ASN A 259 -9.40 -1.43 -2.40
CA ASN A 259 -8.20 -1.75 -3.17
C ASN A 259 -7.11 -0.66 -3.06
N THR A 260 -5.99 -0.87 -3.77
CA THR A 260 -4.85 0.06 -3.85
C THR A 260 -5.20 1.49 -4.21
N GLU A 261 -6.12 1.71 -5.14
CA GLU A 261 -6.52 3.07 -5.57
C GLU A 261 -7.65 3.63 -4.70
N ARG A 262 -7.87 3.04 -3.51
CA ARG A 262 -8.91 3.38 -2.53
C ARG A 262 -10.33 3.03 -2.97
N ARG A 263 -10.52 2.32 -4.08
CA ARG A 263 -11.85 1.97 -4.57
C ARG A 263 -12.46 0.90 -3.68
N ILE A 264 -13.66 1.18 -3.17
CA ILE A 264 -14.43 0.27 -2.31
C ILE A 264 -15.37 -0.52 -3.21
N GLN A 265 -15.18 -1.84 -3.23
CA GLN A 265 -15.88 -2.75 -4.12
C GLN A 265 -16.71 -3.71 -3.30
N ARG A 266 -17.95 -3.95 -3.73
CA ARG A 266 -18.83 -4.93 -3.10
C ARG A 266 -18.43 -6.34 -3.51
N ILE A 267 -18.28 -7.22 -2.52
CA ILE A 267 -18.14 -8.66 -2.71
C ILE A 267 -19.46 -9.33 -2.34
N ARG A 268 -19.88 -10.29 -3.17
CA ARG A 268 -21.09 -11.08 -2.97
C ARG A 268 -20.70 -12.55 -2.98
N ALA A 269 -21.10 -13.26 -1.93
CA ALA A 269 -20.88 -14.68 -1.80
C ALA A 269 -21.80 -15.44 -2.77
N PRO A 270 -21.26 -16.22 -3.73
CA PRO A 270 -22.06 -17.18 -4.49
C PRO A 270 -22.45 -18.42 -3.65
N PHE A 271 -21.74 -18.71 -2.57
CA PHE A 271 -21.98 -19.89 -1.73
C PHE A 271 -22.27 -19.51 -0.28
N VAL A 272 -22.91 -20.41 0.45
CA VAL A 272 -23.05 -20.31 1.90
C VAL A 272 -21.82 -20.93 2.58
N PRO A 273 -21.36 -20.43 3.75
CA PRO A 273 -20.24 -21.02 4.48
C PRO A 273 -20.48 -22.49 4.78
N LYS A 274 -19.59 -23.37 4.30
CA LYS A 274 -19.68 -24.81 4.59
C LYS A 274 -19.49 -25.15 6.06
N SER A 275 -18.78 -24.30 6.80
CA SER A 275 -18.64 -24.40 8.26
C SER A 275 -19.95 -24.15 9.01
N GLY A 276 -20.99 -23.62 8.33
CA GLY A 276 -22.25 -23.23 8.94
C GLY A 276 -22.21 -21.86 9.63
N MET A 277 -21.05 -21.19 9.66
CA MET A 277 -20.88 -19.86 10.26
C MET A 277 -20.07 -18.95 9.34
N SER A 278 -20.50 -17.70 9.19
CA SER A 278 -19.72 -16.64 8.57
C SER A 278 -18.61 -16.13 9.49
N ASN A 279 -17.60 -15.49 8.91
CA ASN A 279 -16.51 -14.87 9.68
C ASN A 279 -17.03 -13.80 10.66
N LEU A 280 -18.10 -13.08 10.31
CA LEU A 280 -18.72 -12.09 11.19
C LEU A 280 -19.46 -12.73 12.37
N GLU A 281 -20.09 -13.89 12.17
CA GLU A 281 -20.71 -14.64 13.26
C GLU A 281 -19.67 -15.20 14.23
N ILE A 282 -18.52 -15.69 13.72
CA ILE A 282 -17.40 -16.11 14.55
C ILE A 282 -16.89 -14.93 15.41
N ILE A 283 -16.65 -13.76 14.80
CA ILE A 283 -16.21 -12.55 15.52
C ILE A 283 -17.24 -12.12 16.57
N ALA A 284 -18.52 -12.06 16.21
CA ALA A 284 -19.59 -11.66 17.12
C ALA A 284 -19.76 -12.66 18.28
N GLY A 285 -19.65 -13.96 18.01
CA GLY A 285 -19.70 -15.02 19.02
C GLY A 285 -18.54 -14.93 20.02
N LEU A 286 -17.31 -14.75 19.51
CA LEU A 286 -16.13 -14.54 20.36
C LEU A 286 -16.28 -13.29 21.23
N ALA A 287 -16.74 -12.18 20.65
CA ALA A 287 -17.02 -10.96 21.39
C ALA A 287 -18.09 -11.18 22.49
N SER A 288 -19.16 -11.92 22.17
CA SER A 288 -20.20 -12.28 23.14
C SER A 288 -19.66 -13.12 24.29
N GLY A 289 -18.75 -14.05 24.03
CA GLY A 289 -18.06 -14.82 25.07
C GLY A 289 -17.24 -13.95 26.02
N LEU A 290 -16.76 -12.80 25.54
CA LEU A 290 -16.04 -11.77 26.31
C LEU A 290 -16.97 -10.69 26.91
N GLY A 291 -18.29 -10.85 26.79
CA GLY A 291 -19.28 -9.91 27.34
C GLY A 291 -19.59 -8.70 26.45
N ALA A 292 -19.07 -8.65 25.22
CA ALA A 292 -19.36 -7.60 24.24
C ALA A 292 -20.44 -8.03 23.24
N LYS A 293 -21.33 -7.11 22.86
CA LYS A 293 -22.40 -7.40 21.89
C LYS A 293 -22.08 -6.74 20.55
N PHE A 294 -21.55 -7.51 19.60
CA PHE A 294 -21.32 -7.05 18.24
C PHE A 294 -22.38 -7.60 17.30
N SER A 295 -22.79 -6.81 16.30
CA SER A 295 -23.65 -7.29 15.22
C SER A 295 -22.82 -8.15 14.26
N SER A 296 -23.37 -9.27 13.81
CA SER A 296 -22.86 -10.03 12.67
C SER A 296 -23.53 -9.61 11.35
N ASN A 297 -24.46 -8.65 11.39
CA ASN A 297 -25.19 -8.20 10.22
C ASN A 297 -24.38 -7.17 9.43
N ASP A 298 -24.05 -7.50 8.18
CA ASP A 298 -23.28 -6.64 7.26
C ASP A 298 -23.90 -5.24 7.07
N LYS A 299 -25.24 -5.10 7.08
CA LYS A 299 -25.87 -3.77 6.93
C LYS A 299 -25.65 -2.89 8.15
N ASP A 300 -25.71 -3.48 9.34
CA ASP A 300 -25.48 -2.75 10.60
C ASP A 300 -24.02 -2.33 10.71
N ILE A 301 -23.09 -3.25 10.40
CA ILE A 301 -21.65 -2.97 10.39
C ILE A 301 -21.33 -1.87 9.37
N TRP A 302 -21.88 -1.95 8.16
CA TRP A 302 -21.67 -0.91 7.15
C TRP A 302 -22.25 0.45 7.56
N LYS A 303 -23.40 0.44 8.25
CA LYS A 303 -23.97 1.68 8.82
C LYS A 303 -23.04 2.26 9.89
N ASP A 304 -22.49 1.43 10.77
CA ASP A 304 -21.56 1.83 11.81
C ASP A 304 -20.27 2.42 11.21
N ILE A 305 -19.67 1.75 10.23
CA ILE A 305 -18.50 2.22 9.48
C ILE A 305 -18.74 3.62 8.90
N ARG A 306 -19.84 3.82 8.17
CA ARG A 306 -20.14 5.12 7.54
C ARG A 306 -20.50 6.22 8.53
N THR A 307 -20.89 5.85 9.75
CA THR A 307 -21.22 6.79 10.82
C THR A 307 -19.96 7.26 11.53
N ASN A 308 -19.02 6.35 11.78
CA ASN A 308 -17.84 6.62 12.61
C ASN A 308 -16.58 6.95 11.80
N LEU A 309 -16.48 6.52 10.54
CA LEU A 309 -15.34 6.79 9.67
C LEU A 309 -15.71 7.85 8.63
N ARG A 310 -15.16 9.05 8.80
CA ARG A 310 -15.36 10.21 7.92
C ARG A 310 -15.11 9.84 6.46
N GLU A 311 -14.10 9.04 6.19
CA GLU A 311 -13.62 8.70 4.85
C GLU A 311 -14.53 7.71 4.11
N TYR A 312 -15.39 7.00 4.84
CA TYR A 312 -16.45 6.15 4.30
C TYR A 312 -17.83 6.85 4.31
N SER A 313 -17.92 8.03 4.93
CA SER A 313 -19.19 8.73 5.09
C SER A 313 -19.81 9.12 3.74
N GLY A 314 -21.13 8.95 3.62
CA GLY A 314 -21.87 9.30 2.40
C GLY A 314 -21.75 8.30 1.26
N ILE A 315 -20.94 7.24 1.38
CA ILE A 315 -20.87 6.19 0.35
C ILE A 315 -22.16 5.39 0.33
N SER A 316 -22.81 5.33 -0.83
CA SER A 316 -24.02 4.55 -1.04
C SER A 316 -23.72 3.16 -1.60
N LYS A 317 -24.72 2.28 -1.56
CA LYS A 317 -24.64 0.98 -2.23
C LYS A 317 -24.50 1.13 -3.76
N GLY A 318 -25.19 2.12 -4.34
CA GLY A 318 -25.10 2.42 -5.77
C GLY A 318 -23.69 2.86 -6.19
N ASP A 319 -23.00 3.62 -5.36
CA ASP A 319 -21.61 4.01 -5.64
C ASP A 319 -20.68 2.79 -5.72
N MET A 320 -20.87 1.82 -4.81
CA MET A 320 -20.09 0.58 -4.85
C MET A 320 -20.42 -0.27 -6.08
N GLU A 321 -21.69 -0.33 -6.50
CA GLU A 321 -22.14 -1.10 -7.66
C GLU A 321 -21.69 -0.48 -8.99
N ASN A 322 -21.65 0.84 -9.08
CA ASN A 322 -21.16 1.58 -10.23
C ASN A 322 -19.63 1.74 -10.25
N GLY A 323 -18.96 1.24 -9.22
CA GLY A 323 -17.51 1.38 -9.05
C GLY A 323 -17.05 2.81 -8.76
N THR A 324 -17.92 3.72 -8.34
CA THR A 324 -17.59 5.12 -8.04
C THR A 324 -17.32 5.38 -6.56
N ALA A 325 -17.41 4.36 -5.71
CA ALA A 325 -17.09 4.45 -4.29
C ALA A 325 -15.56 4.45 -4.05
N PHE A 326 -15.06 5.50 -3.41
CA PHE A 326 -13.67 5.60 -2.98
C PHE A 326 -13.60 6.04 -1.52
N TRP A 327 -12.69 5.45 -0.75
CA TRP A 327 -12.27 6.01 0.54
C TRP A 327 -11.79 7.43 0.29
N SER A 328 -12.34 8.44 0.94
CA SER A 328 -11.87 9.82 0.77
C SER A 328 -12.27 10.71 1.93
N PRO A 329 -11.31 11.34 2.65
CA PRO A 329 -11.61 12.24 3.75
C PRO A 329 -12.35 13.50 3.30
N ASP A 330 -12.13 13.92 2.06
CA ASP A 330 -12.71 15.14 1.49
C ASP A 330 -13.78 14.82 0.42
N LYS A 331 -14.19 13.55 0.30
CA LYS A 331 -15.20 13.06 -0.67
C LYS A 331 -14.87 13.38 -2.13
N VAL A 332 -13.59 13.61 -2.41
CA VAL A 332 -13.05 13.82 -3.75
C VAL A 332 -12.27 12.61 -4.21
N ARG A 333 -12.26 12.40 -5.53
CA ARG A 333 -11.54 11.29 -6.15
C ARG A 333 -10.03 11.47 -6.08
N ILE A 334 -9.54 12.70 -6.20
CA ILE A 334 -8.12 13.05 -6.15
C ILE A 334 -7.84 13.65 -4.78
N LEU A 335 -6.91 13.06 -4.03
CA LEU A 335 -6.53 13.59 -2.72
C LEU A 335 -5.71 14.86 -2.85
N TYR A 336 -5.73 15.68 -1.80
CA TYR A 336 -4.89 16.87 -1.64
C TYR A 336 -5.16 18.02 -2.61
N THR A 337 -6.37 18.09 -3.19
CA THR A 337 -6.80 19.23 -4.00
C THR A 337 -6.90 20.52 -3.18
N ASP A 338 -7.12 20.41 -1.87
CA ASP A 338 -7.21 21.51 -0.91
C ASP A 338 -6.25 21.32 0.27
N GLY A 339 -4.98 21.03 -0.06
CA GLY A 339 -3.89 20.88 0.90
C GLY A 339 -3.71 19.46 1.44
N PHE A 340 -2.61 19.26 2.18
CA PHE A 340 -2.18 17.93 2.64
C PHE A 340 -2.96 17.45 3.86
N GLY A 341 -2.84 16.16 4.18
CA GLY A 341 -3.65 15.47 5.20
C GLY A 341 -3.31 15.81 6.66
N PHE A 342 -2.66 16.95 6.90
CA PHE A 342 -2.34 17.47 8.24
C PHE A 342 -3.25 18.65 8.56
N GLU A 343 -3.35 19.00 9.85
CA GLU A 343 -4.19 20.11 10.32
C GLU A 343 -3.85 21.44 9.65
N ASP A 344 -2.56 21.73 9.47
CA ASP A 344 -2.07 22.96 8.82
C ASP A 344 -2.05 22.89 7.28
N LYS A 345 -2.52 21.77 6.70
CA LYS A 345 -2.57 21.53 5.26
C LYS A 345 -1.21 21.52 4.53
N LYS A 346 -0.09 21.44 5.25
CA LYS A 346 1.26 21.42 4.67
C LYS A 346 1.87 20.02 4.64
N ALA A 347 2.58 19.64 3.58
CA ALA A 347 3.34 18.39 3.57
C ALA A 347 4.57 18.51 4.46
N ARG A 348 5.03 17.38 5.03
CA ARG A 348 6.24 17.33 5.86
C ARG A 348 7.37 16.75 5.03
N LEU A 349 8.27 17.59 4.53
CA LEU A 349 9.40 17.09 3.74
C LEU A 349 10.33 16.29 4.65
N HIS A 350 10.54 15.03 4.31
CA HIS A 350 11.37 14.09 5.08
C HIS A 350 12.83 14.15 4.63
N VAL A 351 13.79 14.17 5.54
CA VAL A 351 15.21 14.03 5.17
C VAL A 351 15.50 12.54 4.94
N PRO A 352 15.80 12.09 3.70
CA PRO A 352 15.98 10.66 3.45
C PRO A 352 17.21 10.14 4.20
N GLY A 353 17.01 9.13 5.06
CA GLY A 353 18.08 8.56 5.88
C GLY A 353 19.06 7.69 5.12
N GLU A 354 19.73 6.78 5.82
CA GLU A 354 20.52 5.70 5.23
C GLU A 354 19.79 4.37 5.48
N SER A 355 19.30 3.73 4.42
CA SER A 355 18.65 2.43 4.51
C SER A 355 18.71 1.70 3.17
N THR A 356 18.39 0.41 3.17
CA THR A 356 18.24 -0.36 1.94
C THR A 356 17.09 0.19 1.11
N THR A 357 17.30 0.22 -0.20
CA THR A 357 16.34 0.81 -1.14
C THR A 357 15.12 -0.08 -1.34
N PHE A 358 15.38 -1.38 -1.46
CA PHE A 358 14.36 -2.40 -1.62
C PHE A 358 14.33 -3.30 -0.40
N ARG A 359 13.13 -3.79 -0.07
CA ARG A 359 12.92 -4.81 0.95
C ARG A 359 12.70 -6.16 0.27
N LYS A 360 13.09 -7.24 0.95
CA LYS A 360 12.78 -8.58 0.50
C LYS A 360 11.27 -8.78 0.55
N ILE A 361 10.68 -9.23 -0.55
CA ILE A 361 9.27 -9.61 -0.58
C ILE A 361 9.12 -10.85 0.30
N ILE A 362 8.23 -10.76 1.29
CA ILE A 362 7.90 -11.87 2.18
C ILE A 362 6.63 -12.53 1.65
N VAL A 363 6.75 -13.77 1.19
CA VAL A 363 5.59 -14.58 0.79
C VAL A 363 4.88 -15.04 2.05
N GLN A 364 3.62 -14.63 2.23
CA GLN A 364 2.80 -15.02 3.39
C GLN A 364 1.68 -15.98 3.03
N ASP A 365 1.21 -15.96 1.78
CA ASP A 365 0.13 -16.82 1.30
C ASP A 365 0.49 -18.31 1.45
N THR A 366 -0.37 -19.06 2.12
CA THR A 366 -0.16 -20.49 2.43
C THR A 366 -0.06 -21.32 1.15
N ILE A 367 -0.84 -21.00 0.11
CA ILE A 367 -0.82 -21.75 -1.15
C ILE A 367 0.49 -21.47 -1.89
N GLU A 368 0.94 -20.21 -1.91
CA GLU A 368 2.21 -19.83 -2.52
C GLU A 368 3.40 -20.45 -1.77
N LYS A 369 3.40 -20.44 -0.43
CA LYS A 369 4.40 -21.15 0.38
C LYS A 369 4.45 -22.64 0.04
N TYR A 370 3.30 -23.31 0.08
CA TYR A 370 3.18 -24.73 -0.27
C TYR A 370 3.71 -25.02 -1.67
N PHE A 371 3.34 -24.20 -2.65
CA PHE A 371 3.82 -24.33 -4.02
C PHE A 371 5.33 -24.16 -4.12
N ASN A 372 5.89 -23.14 -3.45
CA ASN A 372 7.34 -22.89 -3.41
C ASN A 372 8.10 -24.03 -2.73
N ASP A 373 7.57 -24.60 -1.63
CA ASP A 373 8.17 -25.73 -0.94
C ASP A 373 8.17 -27.00 -1.81
N LYS A 374 7.06 -27.27 -2.50
CA LYS A 374 6.98 -28.38 -3.48
C LYS A 374 7.96 -28.17 -4.63
N LYS A 375 8.06 -26.94 -5.15
CA LYS A 375 8.99 -26.59 -6.23
C LYS A 375 10.45 -26.80 -5.81
N ALA A 376 10.81 -26.35 -4.60
CA ALA A 376 12.14 -26.54 -4.04
C ALA A 376 12.45 -28.04 -3.80
N GLY A 377 11.46 -28.80 -3.30
CA GLY A 377 11.59 -30.24 -3.07
C GLY A 377 11.86 -31.07 -4.33
N ILE A 378 11.49 -30.56 -5.52
CA ILE A 378 11.80 -31.18 -6.82
C ILE A 378 13.00 -30.53 -7.54
N GLY A 379 13.78 -29.70 -6.84
CA GLY A 379 15.01 -29.11 -7.35
C GLY A 379 14.81 -27.94 -8.32
N LEU A 380 13.59 -27.42 -8.48
CA LEU A 380 13.31 -26.25 -9.28
C LEU A 380 13.50 -24.99 -8.43
N LYS A 381 14.28 -24.03 -8.94
CA LYS A 381 14.43 -22.69 -8.32
C LYS A 381 13.46 -21.69 -8.91
#